data_AF-A0A1X6Z0M7-F1
#
_entry.id   AF-A0A1X6Z0M7-F1
#
_cell.length_a   1.000
_cell.length_b   1.000
_cell.length_c   1.000
_cell.angle_alpha   90.00
_cell.angle_beta   90.00
_cell.angle_gamma   90.00
#
_symmetry.space_group_name_H-M   'P 1'
#
loop_
_entity.id
_entity.type
_entity.pdbx_description
1 polymer ?
#
loop_
_entity_poly.entity_id
_entity_poly.type
_entity_poly.pdbx_seq_one_letter_code
_entity_poly.pdbx_strand_id
1 'polypeptide(L)' 'MKQVTKETTDEALIREFLEKGGSVSVGKTKPMPSDLGISKNTWNVKLTKEEKAAKRSK' A
#
# COMPACT_ATOMS: atom_id res chain seq x y z
N MET A 1 -4.98 14.36 19.74
CA MET A 1 -4.26 13.51 20.71
C MET A 1 -3.23 12.71 19.93
N LYS A 2 -1.94 12.74 20.30
CA LYS A 2 -0.93 11.87 19.65
C LYS A 2 -1.23 10.43 20.06
N GLN A 3 -1.55 9.58 19.09
CA GLN A 3 -1.77 8.16 19.33
C GLN A 3 -0.40 7.52 19.57
N VAL A 4 -0.13 7.15 20.82
CA VAL A 4 1.08 6.40 21.20
C VAL A 4 0.79 4.94 20.89
N THR A 5 1.27 4.45 19.75
CA THR A 5 1.19 3.04 19.38
C THR A 5 2.09 2.25 20.32
N LYS A 6 1.49 1.46 21.22
CA LYS A 6 2.24 0.48 22.02
C LYS A 6 2.58 -0.70 21.12
N GLU A 7 3.83 -1.12 21.09
CA GLU A 7 4.31 -2.12 20.13
C GLU A 7 3.59 -3.47 20.22
N THR A 8 3.07 -3.82 21.39
CA THR A 8 2.40 -5.10 21.64
C THR A 8 0.88 -5.07 21.44
N THR A 9 0.29 -3.88 21.21
CA THR A 9 -1.17 -3.76 21.08
C THR A 9 -1.66 -4.39 19.78
N ASP A 10 -0.87 -4.33 18.71
CA ASP A 10 -1.27 -4.87 17.42
C ASP A 10 -1.34 -6.40 17.44
N GLU A 11 -0.39 -7.10 18.08
CA GLU A 11 -0.40 -8.56 18.17
C GLU A 11 -1.58 -9.10 18.98
N ALA A 12 -1.91 -8.45 20.11
CA ALA A 12 -3.04 -8.85 20.96
C ALA A 12 -4.38 -8.69 20.21
N LEU A 13 -4.54 -7.60 19.46
CA LEU A 13 -5.74 -7.34 18.66
C LEU A 13 -5.85 -8.28 17.46
N ILE A 14 -4.74 -8.56 16.78
CA ILE A 14 -4.70 -9.55 15.68
C ILE A 14 -5.13 -10.92 16.20
N ARG A 15 -4.63 -11.32 17.38
CA ARG A 15 -4.96 -12.60 18.01
C ARG A 15 -6.44 -12.69 18.37
N GLU A 16 -6.99 -11.66 19.01
CA GLU A 16 -8.42 -11.61 19.35
C GLU A 16 -9.32 -11.66 18.10
N PHE A 17 -8.91 -11.02 17.00
CA PHE A 17 -9.61 -11.07 15.71
C PHE A 17 -9.62 -12.48 15.12
N LEU A 18 -8.48 -13.18 15.15
CA LEU A 18 -8.36 -14.56 14.66
C LEU A 18 -9.12 -15.57 15.54
N GLU A 19 -9.05 -15.42 16.87
CA GLU A 19 -9.74 -16.29 17.83
C GLU A 19 -11.28 -16.18 17.74
N LYS A 20 -11.79 -15.00 17.38
CA LYS A 20 -13.22 -14.78 17.10
C LYS A 20 -13.67 -15.28 15.72
N GLY A 21 -12.79 -15.94 14.97
CA GLY A 21 -13.09 -16.50 13.65
C GLY A 21 -12.89 -15.52 12.48
N GLY A 22 -12.22 -14.40 12.70
CA GLY A 22 -11.79 -13.50 11.63
C GLY A 22 -10.74 -14.16 10.73
N SER A 23 -10.79 -13.87 9.43
CA SER A 23 -9.81 -14.38 8.46
C SER A 23 -9.12 -13.22 7.75
N VAL A 24 -7.80 -13.32 7.61
CA VAL A 24 -7.01 -12.36 6.84
C VAL A 24 -6.80 -12.95 5.45
N SER A 25 -7.41 -12.32 4.44
CA SER A 25 -7.16 -12.66 3.04
C SER A 25 -6.35 -11.56 2.38
N VAL A 26 -5.19 -11.93 1.84
CA VAL A 26 -4.43 -11.03 0.98
C VAL A 26 -4.93 -11.26 -0.45
N GLY A 27 -5.80 -10.37 -0.90
CA GLY A 27 -6.25 -10.36 -2.29
C GLY A 27 -5.07 -10.14 -3.24
N LYS A 28 -5.08 -10.81 -4.40
CA LYS A 28 -4.12 -10.51 -5.47
C LYS A 28 -4.43 -9.12 -6.02
N THR A 29 -3.71 -8.12 -5.54
CA THR A 29 -3.80 -6.75 -6.06
C THR A 29 -3.13 -6.69 -7.43
N LYS A 30 -3.80 -6.07 -8.41
CA LYS A 30 -3.19 -5.80 -9.72
C LYS A 30 -1.91 -4.99 -9.49
N PRO A 31 -0.79 -5.31 -10.16
CA PRO A 31 0.42 -4.51 -10.02
C PRO A 31 0.10 -3.05 -10.33
N MET A 32 0.64 -2.16 -9.51
CA MET A 32 0.41 -0.74 -9.68
C MET A 32 0.87 -0.32 -11.09
N PRO A 33 0.01 0.35 -11.88
CA PRO A 33 0.41 0.83 -13.19
C PRO A 33 1.64 1.72 -13.06
N SER A 34 2.67 1.42 -13.86
CA SER A 34 3.95 2.14 -13.84
C SER A 34 3.79 3.64 -14.12
N ASP A 35 2.70 4.03 -14.78
CA ASP A 35 2.31 5.40 -15.11
C ASP A 35 1.79 6.22 -13.91
N LEU A 36 1.31 5.56 -12.84
CA LEU A 36 0.73 6.20 -11.64
C LEU A 36 1.78 6.48 -10.56
N GLY A 37 3.04 6.71 -10.96
CA GLY A 37 4.21 6.79 -10.08
C GLY A 37 3.91 7.40 -8.70
N ILE A 38 4.21 6.64 -7.64
CA ILE A 38 3.79 6.88 -6.25
C ILE A 38 4.29 8.22 -5.66
N SER A 39 5.13 8.98 -6.36
CA SER A 39 6.00 9.97 -5.75
C SER A 39 5.66 11.44 -6.00
N LYS A 40 4.42 11.77 -6.37
CA LYS A 40 3.96 13.17 -6.35
C LYS A 40 2.74 13.22 -5.46
N ASN A 41 2.78 13.99 -4.37
CA ASN A 41 1.72 14.20 -3.37
C ASN A 41 0.41 14.79 -3.95
N THR A 42 0.17 14.61 -5.25
CA THR A 42 -0.92 15.12 -6.04
C THR A 42 -1.58 13.96 -6.77
N TRP A 43 -2.92 13.92 -6.68
CA TRP A 43 -3.72 12.88 -7.31
C TRP A 43 -3.62 12.97 -8.85
N ASN A 44 -3.59 11.82 -9.53
CA ASN A 44 -3.69 11.70 -11.00
C ASN A 44 -2.50 12.24 -11.83
N VAL A 45 -1.29 12.30 -11.27
CA VAL A 45 -0.09 12.64 -12.07
C VAL A 45 0.38 11.42 -12.87
N LYS A 46 0.19 11.48 -14.19
CA LYS A 46 0.71 10.49 -15.14
C LYS A 46 2.11 10.87 -15.58
N LEU A 47 2.95 9.86 -15.86
CA LEU A 47 4.25 10.07 -16.50
C LEU A 47 4.11 10.78 -17.86
N THR A 48 5.05 11.67 -18.17
CA THR A 48 5.18 12.27 -19.51
C THR A 48 5.66 11.25 -20.54
N LYS A 49 5.61 11.58 -21.84
CA LYS A 49 5.99 10.66 -22.91
C LYS A 49 7.46 10.24 -22.80
N GLU A 50 8.32 11.17 -22.40
CA GLU A 50 9.76 11.02 -22.21
C GLU A 50 10.05 10.13 -21.00
N GLU A 51 9.37 10.38 -19.87
CA GLU A 51 9.47 9.56 -18.66
C GLU A 51 9.03 8.10 -18.92
N LYS A 52 7.98 7.90 -19.72
CA LYS A 52 7.54 6.57 -20.15
C LYS A 52 8.54 5.88 -21.09
N ALA A 53 9.26 6.63 -21.92
CA ALA A 53 10.28 6.07 -22.79
C ALA A 53 11.51 5.62 -21.99
N ALA A 54 11.98 6.45 -21.06
CA ALA A 54 13.07 6.11 -20.14
C ALA A 54 12.76 4.86 -19.29
N LYS A 55 11.51 4.73 -18.82
CA LYS A 55 11.07 3.58 -18.01
C LYS A 55 10.88 2.28 -18.83
N ARG A 56 10.68 2.37 -20.15
CA ARG A 56 10.58 1.22 -21.06
C ARG A 56 11.91 0.77 -21.64
N SER A 57 12.91 1.66 -21.63
CA SER A 57 14.26 1.40 -22.12
C SER A 57 15.16 0.71 -21.09
N LYS A 58 14.64 0.40 -19.89
CA LYS A 58 15.35 -0.23 -18.79
C LYS A 58 14.73 -1.58 -18.48
#